data_AF-A0AAV9XW59-F1
#
_entry.id   AF-A0AAV9XW59-F1
#
_cell.length_a   1.000
_cell.length_b   1.000
_cell.length_c   1.000
_cell.angle_alpha   90.00
_cell.angle_beta   90.00
_cell.angle_gamma   90.00
#
_symmetry.space_group_name_H-M   'P 1'
#
loop_
_entity.id
_entity.type
_entity.pdbx_description
1 polymer ?
#
loop_
_entity_poly.entity_id
_entity_poly.type
_entity_poly.pdbx_seq_one_letter_code
_entity_poly.pdbx_strand_id
1 'polypeptide(L)'
;MDRSLNKLNGEIMKLIQGFANPNLRAFFNRNYLGIFNKYFVNLNKNEQINQKFKFELDEYKNMLSRQQCINNMYYTGKQSATR
;
A
#
# COMPACT_ATOMS: atom_id res chain seq x y z
N MET A 1 5.31 17.01 -9.90
CA MET A 1 4.50 16.09 -9.07
C MET A 1 4.82 16.38 -7.61
N ASP A 2 3.81 16.50 -6.75
CA ASP A 2 3.95 16.87 -5.33
C ASP A 2 4.89 15.90 -4.57
N ARG A 3 5.87 16.44 -3.85
CA ARG A 3 6.86 15.65 -3.07
C ARG A 3 6.21 14.75 -2.03
N SER A 4 5.08 15.17 -1.45
CA SER A 4 4.33 14.39 -0.45
C SER A 4 3.72 13.12 -1.06
N LEU A 5 3.19 13.22 -2.29
CA LEU A 5 2.58 12.11 -3.01
C LEU A 5 3.62 11.07 -3.44
N ASN A 6 4.79 11.52 -3.90
CA ASN A 6 5.90 10.63 -4.25
C ASN A 6 6.41 9.85 -3.04
N LYS A 7 6.48 10.50 -1.87
CA LYS A 7 6.85 9.82 -0.61
C LYS A 7 5.82 8.74 -0.25
N LEU A 8 4.53 9.06 -0.30
CA LEU A 8 3.45 8.13 0.03
C LEU A 8 3.45 6.90 -0.91
N ASN A 9 3.62 7.11 -2.22
CA ASN A 9 3.76 6.03 -3.19
C ASN A 9 4.96 5.12 -2.88
N GLY A 10 6.11 5.71 -2.56
CA GLY A 10 7.29 4.95 -2.16
C GLY A 10 7.08 4.10 -0.90
N GLU A 11 6.36 4.63 0.09
CA GLU A 11 6.02 3.91 1.32
C GLU A 11 5.07 2.73 1.05
N ILE A 12 4.03 2.93 0.24
CA ILE A 12 3.11 1.86 -0.17
C ILE A 12 3.84 0.74 -0.90
N MET A 13 4.72 1.07 -1.85
CA MET A 13 5.45 0.06 -2.62
C MET A 13 6.40 -0.75 -1.72
N LYS A 14 7.05 -0.11 -0.74
CA LYS A 14 7.86 -0.82 0.27
C LYS A 14 7.00 -1.78 1.11
N LEU A 15 5.80 -1.37 1.53
CA LEU A 15 4.89 -2.24 2.26
C LEU A 15 4.45 -3.44 1.41
N ILE A 16 4.09 -3.23 0.14
CA ILE A 16 3.70 -4.33 -0.76
C ILE A 16 4.88 -5.30 -0.95
N GLN A 17 6.09 -4.79 -1.15
CA GLN A 17 7.29 -5.63 -1.31
C GLN A 17 7.63 -6.45 -0.04
N GLY A 18 7.29 -5.94 1.14
CA GLY A 18 7.54 -6.63 2.41
C GLY A 18 6.69 -7.88 2.65
N PHE A 19 5.65 -8.16 1.85
CA PHE A 19 4.91 -9.41 1.95
C PHE A 19 5.70 -10.57 1.34
N ALA A 20 5.98 -11.62 2.11
CA ALA A 20 6.71 -12.80 1.64
C ALA A 20 5.96 -13.57 0.53
N ASN A 21 4.63 -13.61 0.56
CA ASN A 21 3.82 -14.35 -0.40
C ASN A 21 3.65 -13.57 -1.74
N PRO A 22 4.12 -14.11 -2.88
CA PRO A 22 4.03 -13.44 -4.18
C PRO A 22 2.60 -13.17 -4.65
N ASN A 23 1.64 -14.04 -4.30
CA ASN A 23 0.24 -13.86 -4.67
C ASN A 23 -0.38 -12.70 -3.89
N LEU A 24 -0.03 -12.54 -2.61
CA LEU A 24 -0.43 -11.38 -1.81
C LEU A 24 0.19 -10.10 -2.36
N ARG A 25 1.48 -10.11 -2.74
CA ARG A 25 2.11 -8.96 -3.40
C ARG A 25 1.36 -8.56 -4.67
N ALA A 26 1.06 -9.53 -5.53
CA ALA A 26 0.36 -9.29 -6.79
C ALA A 26 -1.09 -8.79 -6.56
N PHE A 27 -1.77 -9.27 -5.53
CA PHE A 27 -3.09 -8.80 -5.14
C PHE A 27 -3.06 -7.34 -4.68
N PHE A 28 -2.16 -6.99 -3.75
CA PHE A 28 -2.05 -5.62 -3.26
C PHE A 28 -1.56 -4.65 -4.35
N ASN A 29 -0.62 -5.07 -5.19
CA ASN A 29 -0.18 -4.24 -6.31
C ASN A 29 -1.33 -3.92 -7.29
N ARG A 30 -2.21 -4.90 -7.56
CA ARG A 30 -3.42 -4.67 -8.38
C ARG A 30 -4.37 -3.65 -7.74
N ASN A 31 -4.61 -3.75 -6.43
CA ASN A 31 -5.47 -2.80 -5.73
C ASN A 31 -4.89 -1.38 -5.74
N TYR A 32 -3.58 -1.24 -5.50
CA TYR A 32 -2.88 0.04 -5.60
C TYR A 32 -3.01 0.68 -7.00
N LEU A 33 -2.80 -0.11 -8.05
CA LEU A 33 -2.99 0.35 -9.43
C LEU A 33 -4.44 0.76 -9.71
N GLY A 34 -5.42 0.07 -9.12
CA GLY A 34 -6.84 0.44 -9.19
C GLY A 34 -7.10 1.85 -8.64
N ILE A 35 -6.55 2.16 -7.45
CA ILE A 35 -6.65 3.50 -6.84
C ILE A 35 -5.95 4.52 -7.74
N PHE A 36 -4.73 4.24 -8.20
CA PHE A 36 -3.99 5.15 -9.07
C PHE A 36 -4.76 5.48 -10.35
N ASN A 37 -5.26 4.46 -11.07
CA ASN A 37 -5.98 4.64 -12.33
C ASN A 37 -7.29 5.42 -12.18
N LYS A 38 -7.98 5.28 -11.04
CA LYS A 38 -9.20 6.04 -10.72
C LYS A 38 -8.95 7.55 -10.71
N TYR A 39 -7.77 7.98 -10.27
CA TYR A 39 -7.46 9.39 -10.07
C TYR A 39 -6.51 9.98 -11.12
N PHE A 40 -5.74 9.15 -11.82
CA PHE A 40 -4.62 9.57 -12.68
C PHE A 40 -4.98 10.67 -13.68
N VAL A 41 -6.10 10.50 -14.41
CA VAL A 41 -6.56 11.45 -15.45
C VAL A 41 -6.94 12.83 -14.90
N ASN A 42 -7.20 12.94 -13.59
CA ASN A 42 -7.72 14.14 -12.95
C ASN A 42 -6.75 14.77 -11.93
N LEU A 43 -5.60 14.15 -11.66
CA LEU A 43 -4.62 14.52 -10.62
C LEU A 43 -3.99 15.92 -10.78
N ASN A 44 -4.11 16.56 -11.93
CA ASN A 44 -3.51 17.89 -12.15
C ASN A 44 -4.56 18.96 -12.45
N LYS A 45 -5.85 18.60 -12.40
CA LYS A 45 -6.96 19.48 -12.82
C LYS A 45 -7.83 19.95 -11.66
N ASN A 46 -7.78 19.26 -10.51
CA ASN A 46 -8.68 19.55 -9.40
C ASN A 46 -8.00 19.23 -8.06
N GLU A 47 -7.82 20.26 -7.23
CA GLU A 47 -7.19 20.13 -5.92
C GLU A 47 -7.97 19.25 -4.95
N GLN A 48 -9.31 19.26 -5.00
CA GLN A 48 -10.14 18.35 -4.20
C GLN A 48 -9.92 16.89 -4.60
N ILE A 49 -9.71 16.62 -5.89
CA ILE A 49 -9.38 15.27 -6.37
C ILE A 49 -8.02 14.85 -5.84
N ASN A 50 -7.05 15.77 -5.77
CA ASN A 50 -5.73 15.48 -5.21
C ASN A 50 -5.78 15.16 -3.73
N GLN A 51 -6.60 15.89 -2.97
CA GLN A 51 -6.83 15.61 -1.55
C GLN A 51 -7.52 14.26 -1.34
N LYS A 52 -8.55 13.94 -2.14
CA LYS A 52 -9.23 12.62 -2.10
C LYS A 52 -8.30 11.48 -2.44
N PHE A 53 -7.45 11.65 -3.46
CA PHE A 53 -6.46 10.65 -3.83
C PHE A 53 -5.44 10.41 -2.72
N LYS A 54 -4.90 11.48 -2.13
CA LYS A 54 -3.99 11.38 -0.98
C LYS A 54 -4.66 10.64 0.18
N PHE A 55 -5.91 10.96 0.49
CA PHE A 55 -6.67 10.30 1.54
C PHE A 55 -6.84 8.80 1.28
N GLU A 56 -7.28 8.39 0.08
CA GLU A 56 -7.42 6.97 -0.25
C GLU A 56 -6.08 6.22 -0.21
N LEU A 57 -4.98 6.85 -0.63
CA LEU A 57 -3.65 6.25 -0.53
C LEU A 57 -3.19 6.07 0.93
N ASP A 58 -3.48 7.04 1.80
CA ASP A 58 -3.12 6.96 3.22
C ASP A 58 -3.93 5.87 3.94
N GLU A 59 -5.23 5.76 3.66
CA GLU A 59 -6.08 4.66 4.15
C GLU A 59 -5.56 3.30 3.66
N TYR A 60 -5.18 3.21 2.39
CA TYR A 60 -4.62 1.99 1.82
C TYR A 60 -3.29 1.60 2.48
N LYS A 61 -2.41 2.57 2.72
CA LYS A 61 -1.16 2.37 3.47
C LYS A 61 -1.42 1.87 4.90
N ASN A 62 -2.40 2.44 5.60
CA ASN A 62 -2.79 2.02 6.94
C ASN A 62 -3.29 0.57 6.96
N MET A 63 -4.12 0.19 5.98
CA MET A 63 -4.57 -1.19 5.79
C MET A 63 -3.40 -2.14 5.50
N LEU A 64 -2.47 -1.77 4.62
CA LEU A 64 -1.28 -2.60 4.31
C LEU A 64 -0.40 -2.81 5.54
N SER A 65 -0.21 -1.77 6.35
CA SER A 65 0.58 -1.83 7.57
C SER A 65 -0.02 -2.82 8.58
N ARG A 66 -1.34 -2.80 8.75
CA ARG A 66 -2.05 -3.78 9.59
C ARG A 66 -1.92 -5.20 9.04
N GLN A 67 -2.05 -5.36 7.73
CA GLN A 67 -1.96 -6.66 7.09
C GLN A 67 -0.54 -7.25 7.15
N GLN A 68 0.51 -6.41 7.07
CA GLN A 68 1.89 -6.84 7.32
C GLN A 68 2.09 -7.29 8.77
N CYS A 69 1.56 -6.54 9.73
CA CYS A 69 1.63 -6.90 11.16
C CYS A 69 1.02 -8.28 11.40
N ILE A 70 -0.19 -8.52 10.88
CA ILE A 70 -0.88 -9.81 10.90
C ILE A 70 -0.01 -10.88 10.23
N ASN A 71 0.46 -10.64 9.02
CA ASN A 71 1.27 -11.60 8.29
C ASN A 71 2.53 -12.00 9.06
N ASN A 72 3.19 -11.04 9.72
CA ASN A 72 4.35 -11.30 10.57
C ASN A 72 3.97 -12.17 11.77
N MET A 73 2.87 -11.88 12.48
CA MET A 73 2.41 -12.70 13.60
C MET A 73 2.18 -14.17 13.21
N TYR A 74 1.49 -14.42 12.09
CA TYR A 74 1.11 -15.78 11.68
C TYR A 74 2.20 -16.55 10.92
N TYR A 75 3.10 -15.86 10.20
CA TYR A 75 4.20 -16.53 9.48
C TYR A 75 5.49 -16.65 10.29
N THR A 76 5.81 -15.72 11.20
CA THR A 76 7.00 -15.85 12.07
C THR A 76 6.74 -16.66 13.34
N GLY A 77 5.48 -16.80 13.77
CA GLY A 77 5.09 -17.68 14.88
C GLY A 77 5.36 -19.17 14.66
N LYS A 78 5.71 -19.61 13.44
CA LYS A 78 6.14 -20.98 13.15
C LYS A 78 7.65 -21.23 13.28
N GLN A 79 8.47 -20.20 13.53
CA GLN A 79 9.94 -20.36 13.65
C GLN A 79 10.47 -20.58 15.08
N SER A 80 9.62 -20.51 16.10
CA SER A 80 10.04 -20.68 17.52
C SER A 80 9.36 -21.86 18.22
N ALA A 81 9.09 -22.96 17.51
CA ALA A 81 8.62 -24.22 18.10
C ALA A 81 9.63 -25.37 17.99
N THR A 82 10.92 -25.04 17.83
CA THR A 82 12.05 -25.97 18.00
C THR A 82 13.24 -25.20 18.57
N ARG A 83 13.37 -25.21 19.89
CA ARG A 83 14.65 -25.16 20.59
C ARG A 83 14.65 -26.25 21.64
#